data_AF-A0A972TYY9-F1
#
_entry.id   AF-A0A972TYY9-F1
#
_cell.length_a   1.000
_cell.length_b   1.000
_cell.length_c   1.000
_cell.angle_alpha   90.00
_cell.angle_beta   90.00
_cell.angle_gamma   90.00
#
_symmetry.space_group_name_H-M   'P 1'
#
loop_
_entity.id
_entity.type
_entity.pdbx_description
1 polymer ?
#
loop_
_entity_poly.entity_id
_entity_poly.type
_entity_poly.pdbx_seq_one_letter_code
_entity_poly.pdbx_strand_id
1 'polypeptide(L)' 'MTLSCNNDLCIRDVMTMTLSVDHRVVDGVMASKFINKIKYHLQNPKTLLQ' A
#
# COMPACT_ATOMS: atom_id res chain seq x y z
N MET A 1 15.76 2.53 -5.61
CA MET A 1 15.49 2.89 -4.21
C MET A 1 15.56 1.61 -3.39
N THR A 2 16.69 1.38 -2.72
CA THR A 2 16.98 0.17 -1.93
C THR A 2 16.14 0.16 -0.65
N LEU A 3 15.45 -0.95 -0.38
CA LEU A 3 14.66 -1.13 0.84
C LEU A 3 15.34 -2.20 1.71
N SER A 4 15.57 -1.89 2.99
CA SER A 4 16.15 -2.83 3.94
C SER A 4 15.19 -3.99 4.18
N CYS A 5 15.66 -5.21 3.91
CA CYS A 5 14.97 -6.45 4.24
C CYS A 5 15.80 -7.14 5.33
N ASN A 6 15.32 -7.15 6.57
CA ASN A 6 15.91 -7.92 7.67
C ASN A 6 17.44 -7.77 7.80
N ASN A 7 17.92 -6.52 7.88
CA ASN A 7 19.33 -6.09 7.92
C ASN A 7 20.13 -6.11 6.60
N ASP A 8 19.58 -6.62 5.49
CA ASP A 8 20.25 -6.60 4.18
C ASP A 8 19.60 -5.61 3.20
N LEU A 9 20.42 -4.97 2.36
CA LEU A 9 19.93 -4.11 1.28
C LEU A 9 19.47 -4.97 0.11
N CYS A 10 18.16 -5.01 -0.16
CA CYS A 10 17.60 -5.77 -1.26
C CYS A 10 17.02 -4.86 -2.34
N ILE A 11 17.12 -5.32 -3.59
CA ILE A 11 16.40 -4.74 -4.73
C ILE A 11 14.95 -5.25 -4.66
N ARG A 12 14.00 -4.34 -4.73
CA ARG A 12 12.57 -4.64 -4.75
C ARG A 12 11.86 -3.71 -5.71
N ASP A 13 10.85 -4.22 -6.40
CA ASP A 13 9.97 -3.42 -7.24
C ASP A 13 9.05 -2.56 -6.36
N VAL A 14 9.13 -1.25 -6.54
CA VAL A 14 8.35 -0.26 -5.80
C VAL A 14 7.40 0.42 -6.77
N MET A 15 6.12 0.51 -6.39
CA MET A 15 5.09 1.22 -7.14
C MET A 15 4.60 2.42 -6.33
N THR A 16 4.60 3.60 -6.94
CA THR A 16 3.98 4.80 -6.38
C THR A 16 2.50 4.80 -6.71
N MET A 17 1.64 5.00 -5.71
CA MET A 17 0.19 5.07 -5.87
C MET A 17 -0.33 6.41 -5.35
N THR A 18 -1.28 7.00 -6.07
CA THR A 18 -1.95 8.24 -5.68
C THR A 18 -3.43 7.96 -5.53
N LEU A 19 -4.02 8.38 -4.41
CA LEU A 19 -5.44 8.23 -4.11
C LEU A 19 -6.04 9.63 -3.95
N SER A 20 -7.00 9.96 -4.81
CA SER A 20 -7.81 11.17 -4.68
C SER A 20 -9.12 10.83 -3.99
N VAL A 21 -9.42 11.51 -2.89
CA VAL A 21 -10.64 11.28 -2.11
C VAL A 21 -11.31 12.61 -1.80
N ASP A 22 -12.64 12.61 -1.79
CA ASP A 22 -13.40 13.76 -1.31
C ASP A 22 -13.42 13.76 0.23
N HIS A 23 -12.75 14.74 0.83
CA HIS A 23 -12.65 14.90 2.28
C HIS A 23 -14.00 15.23 2.94
N ARG A 24 -15.02 15.63 2.17
CA ARG A 24 -16.37 15.83 2.71
C ARG A 24 -17.04 14.51 3.11
N VAL A 25 -16.57 13.41 2.51
CA VAL A 25 -17.16 12.08 2.66
C VAL A 25 -16.22 11.13 3.40
N VAL A 26 -14.90 11.31 3.27
CA VAL A 26 -13.90 10.38 3.81
C VAL A 26 -12.81 11.12 4.57
N ASP A 27 -12.57 10.69 5.81
CA ASP A 27 -11.47 11.19 6.63
C ASP A 27 -10.10 10.71 6.11
N GLY A 28 -9.06 11.53 6.29
CA GLY A 28 -7.68 11.15 5.92
C GLY A 28 -7.20 9.85 6.59
N VAL A 29 -7.67 9.55 7.79
CA VAL A 29 -7.38 8.27 8.47
C VAL A 29 -8.02 7.10 7.74
N MET A 30 -9.25 7.23 7.24
CA MET A 30 -9.88 6.17 6.46
C MET A 30 -9.22 6.00 5.09
N ALA A 31 -8.87 7.09 4.43
CA ALA A 31 -8.15 7.06 3.15
C ALA A 31 -6.79 6.34 3.28
N SER A 32 -6.02 6.63 4.34
CA SER A 32 -4.74 5.96 4.60
C SER A 32 -4.89 4.48 4.93
N LYS A 33 -5.90 4.09 5.71
CA LYS A 33 -6.20 2.68 5.98
C LYS A 33 -6.58 1.94 4.69
N PHE A 34 -7.37 2.58 3.83
CA PHE A 34 -7.80 2.01 2.56
C PHE A 34 -6.62 1.76 1.63
N ILE A 35 -5.75 2.76 1.41
CA ILE A 35 -4.59 2.59 0.51
C ILE A 35 -3.60 1.55 1.04
N ASN A 36 -3.42 1.46 2.37
CA ASN A 36 -2.61 0.41 2.98
C ASN A 36 -3.19 -1.00 2.76
N LYS A 37 -4.52 -1.13 2.80
CA LYS A 37 -5.19 -2.40 2.52
C LYS A 37 -5.05 -2.79 1.05
N ILE A 38 -5.16 -1.83 0.12
CA ILE A 38 -4.87 -2.06 -1.30
C ILE A 38 -3.42 -2.52 -1.49
N LYS A 39 -2.46 -1.82 -0.89
CA LYS A 39 -1.04 -2.22 -0.93
C LYS A 39 -0.84 -3.65 -0.44
N TYR A 40 -1.47 -4.03 0.67
CA TYR A 40 -1.38 -5.38 1.20
C TYR A 40 -1.92 -6.44 0.24
N HIS A 41 -3.08 -6.18 -0.38
CA HIS A 41 -3.69 -7.08 -1.35
C HIS A 41 -2.85 -7.21 -2.63
N LEU A 42 -2.27 -6.12 -3.13
CA LEU A 42 -1.37 -6.14 -4.29
C LEU A 42 -0.06 -6.89 -4.00
N GLN A 43 0.45 -6.81 -2.76
CA GLN A 43 1.61 -7.58 -2.34
C GLN A 43 1.29 -9.06 -2.11
N ASN A 44 0.03 -9.39 -1.80
CA ASN A 44 -0.42 -10.75 -1.50
C ASN A 44 -1.69 -11.09 -2.29
N PRO A 45 -1.61 -11.33 -3.62
CA PRO A 45 -2.79 -11.46 -4.48
C PRO A 45 -3.76 -12.58 -4.06
N LYS A 46 -3.27 -13.61 -3.35
CA LYS A 46 -4.11 -14.69 -2.80
C LYS A 46 -5.16 -14.19 -1.79
N THR A 47 -4.92 -13.04 -1.16
CA THR A 47 -5.83 -12.44 -0.18
C THR A 47 -7.08 -11.80 -0.79
N LEU A 48 -7.15 -11.70 -2.12
CA LEU A 48 -8.33 -11.18 -2.84
C LEU A 48 -9.37 -12.27 -3.15
N LEU A 49 -8.98 -13.55 -3.11
CA LEU A 49 -9.82 -14.70 -3.50
C LEU A 49 -10.47 -15.41 -2.30
N GLN A 50 -10.36 -14.85 -1.09
CA GLN A 50 -10.80 -15.49 0.15
C GLN A 50 -12.20 -15.08 0.57
#